data_AF-S9RNS5-F1
#
_entry.id   AF-S9RNS5-F1
#
_cell.length_a   1.000
_cell.length_b   1.000
_cell.length_c   1.000
_cell.angle_alpha   90.00
_cell.angle_beta   90.00
_cell.angle_gamma   90.00
#
_symmetry.space_group_name_H-M   'P 1'
#
loop_
_entity.id
_entity.type
_entity.pdbx_description
1 polymer ?
#
loop_
_entity_poly.entity_id
_entity_poly.type
_entity_poly.pdbx_seq_one_letter_code
_entity_poly.pdbx_strand_id
1 'polypeptide(L)'
;MKRILALATILPAPALAKAFDRPIPQPQTETAEFWFLVGSIALIVALGAGAMDGQPAMRPSWKLFAALYPFGAGAMGVNLFFASLIGSWLGWPVLTPWQAAAGGLVIGLPATYAFAGHIARLMKQAEGS
;
A
#
# COMPACT_ATOMS: atom_id res chain seq x y z
N MET A 1 -21.84 -29.67 -13.87
CA MET A 1 -20.70 -30.16 -13.06
C MET A 1 -19.54 -29.15 -12.94
N LYS A 2 -19.17 -28.40 -14.00
CA LYS A 2 -18.09 -27.38 -13.92
C LYS A 2 -18.33 -26.19 -12.98
N ARG A 3 -19.59 -25.85 -12.65
CA ARG A 3 -19.93 -24.72 -11.74
C ARG A 3 -19.80 -25.06 -10.25
N ILE A 4 -19.88 -26.33 -9.87
CA ILE A 4 -19.76 -26.76 -8.47
C ILE A 4 -18.28 -26.81 -8.04
N LEU A 5 -17.38 -27.13 -8.97
CA LEU A 5 -15.94 -27.07 -8.74
C LEU A 5 -15.42 -25.64 -8.46
N ALA A 6 -16.09 -24.61 -9.00
CA ALA A 6 -15.69 -23.21 -8.82
C ALA A 6 -16.05 -22.64 -7.43
N LEU A 7 -17.07 -23.19 -6.76
CA LEU A 7 -17.41 -22.77 -5.39
C LEU A 7 -16.43 -23.35 -4.36
N ALA A 8 -15.89 -24.55 -4.61
CA ALA A 8 -14.92 -25.19 -3.71
C ALA A 8 -13.57 -24.44 -3.65
N THR A 9 -13.22 -23.66 -4.67
CA THR A 9 -11.99 -22.85 -4.73
C THR A 9 -12.11 -21.47 -4.09
N ILE A 10 -13.32 -21.02 -3.74
CA ILE A 10 -13.55 -19.72 -3.08
C ILE A 10 -13.58 -19.85 -1.55
N LEU A 11 -13.68 -21.07 -1.03
CA LEU A 11 -13.65 -21.29 0.41
C LEU A 11 -12.24 -20.90 0.92
N PRO A 12 -12.12 -19.83 1.73
CA PRO A 12 -10.81 -19.38 2.17
C PRO A 12 -10.21 -20.49 3.03
N ALA A 13 -9.11 -21.07 2.58
CA ALA A 13 -8.31 -22.04 3.33
C ALA A 13 -8.10 -21.65 4.83
N PRO A 14 -7.95 -20.36 5.21
CA PRO A 14 -7.87 -20.01 6.64
C PRO A 14 -9.15 -20.28 7.46
N ALA A 15 -10.33 -20.43 6.85
CA ALA A 15 -11.56 -20.78 7.58
C ALA A 15 -11.60 -22.25 8.04
N LEU A 16 -10.76 -23.12 7.46
CA LEU A 16 -10.63 -24.54 7.84
C LEU A 16 -9.30 -24.85 8.55
N ALA A 17 -8.40 -23.87 8.65
CA ALA A 17 -7.12 -24.05 9.33
C ALA A 17 -7.33 -24.06 10.85
N LYS A 18 -6.80 -25.08 11.53
CA LYS A 18 -6.69 -25.05 12.99
C LYS A 18 -5.78 -23.89 13.40
N ALA A 19 -6.15 -23.18 14.46
CA ALA A 19 -5.30 -22.16 15.07
C ALA A 19 -3.97 -22.81 15.45
N PHE A 20 -2.90 -22.45 14.73
CA PHE A 20 -1.56 -22.85 15.07
C PHE A 20 -1.15 -22.03 16.30
N ASP A 21 -0.94 -22.70 17.44
CA ASP A 21 -0.29 -22.09 18.59
C ASP A 21 1.17 -21.80 18.20
N ARG A 22 1.39 -20.58 17.70
CA ARG A 22 2.72 -20.10 17.36
C ARG A 22 3.48 -19.87 18.67
N PRO A 23 4.71 -20.39 18.82
CA PRO A 23 5.58 -20.02 19.93
C PRO A 23 5.62 -18.50 20.07
N ILE A 24 5.36 -18.00 21.29
CA ILE A 24 5.31 -16.55 21.55
C ILE A 24 6.65 -15.97 21.10
N PRO A 25 6.65 -15.08 20.08
CA PRO A 25 7.88 -14.41 19.67
C PRO A 25 8.48 -13.73 20.89
N GLN A 26 9.77 -13.97 21.14
CA GLN A 26 10.51 -13.13 22.08
C GLN A 26 10.36 -11.67 21.64
N PRO A 27 10.25 -10.71 22.58
CA PRO A 27 10.15 -9.29 22.25
C PRO A 27 11.25 -8.90 21.24
N GLN A 28 10.94 -8.00 20.30
CA GLN A 28 11.97 -7.49 19.37
C GLN A 28 13.17 -7.01 20.18
N THR A 29 14.36 -7.48 19.81
CA THR A 29 15.60 -7.06 20.48
C THR A 29 15.89 -5.61 20.15
N GLU A 30 16.53 -4.87 21.07
CA GLU A 30 16.94 -3.46 20.87
C GLU A 30 17.74 -3.28 19.56
N THR A 31 18.54 -4.29 19.19
CA THR A 31 19.29 -4.30 17.93
C THR A 31 18.39 -4.30 16.69
N ALA A 32 17.27 -5.01 16.71
CA ALA A 32 16.34 -5.07 15.57
C ALA A 32 15.60 -3.74 15.38
N GLU A 33 15.21 -3.11 16.49
CA GLU A 33 14.58 -1.78 16.48
C GLU A 33 15.54 -0.72 15.92
N PHE A 34 16.81 -0.77 16.32
CA PHE A 34 17.85 0.12 15.78
C PHE A 34 18.03 -0.02 14.27
N TRP A 35 18.18 -1.23 13.74
CA TRP A 35 18.34 -1.44 12.30
C TRP A 35 17.08 -1.08 11.51
N PHE A 36 15.89 -1.32 12.07
CA PHE A 36 14.64 -0.90 11.46
C PHE A 36 14.55 0.63 11.36
N LEU A 37 14.98 1.37 12.40
CA LEU A 37 15.03 2.83 12.38
C LEU A 37 16.01 3.35 11.31
N VAL A 38 17.23 2.80 11.26
CA VAL A 38 18.24 3.16 10.25
C VAL A 38 17.71 2.90 8.84
N GLY A 39 17.11 1.73 8.61
CA GLY A 39 16.49 1.39 7.33
C GLY A 39 15.34 2.32 6.96
N SER A 40 14.51 2.71 7.93
CA SER A 40 13.41 3.65 7.73
C SER A 40 13.90 5.04 7.36
N ILE A 41 14.93 5.56 8.04
CA ILE A 41 15.54 6.86 7.70
C ILE A 41 16.15 6.82 6.29
N ALA A 42 16.92 5.78 5.98
CA ALA A 42 17.51 5.62 4.64
C ALA A 42 16.44 5.55 3.55
N LEU A 43 15.33 4.84 3.80
CA LEU A 43 14.19 4.77 2.89
C LEU A 43 13.51 6.13 2.69
N ILE A 44 13.27 6.89 3.77
CA ILE A 44 12.69 8.23 3.70
C ILE A 44 13.60 9.18 2.90
N VAL A 45 14.91 9.11 3.14
CA VAL A 45 15.90 9.90 2.40
C VAL A 45 15.90 9.53 0.91
N ALA A 46 15.87 8.23 0.58
CA ALA A 46 15.82 7.77 -0.81
C ALA A 46 14.54 8.23 -1.52
N LEU A 47 13.38 8.14 -0.85
CA LEU A 47 12.12 8.64 -1.38
C LEU A 47 12.12 10.17 -1.54
N GLY A 48 12.72 10.91 -0.60
CA GLY A 48 12.85 12.36 -0.68
C GLY A 48 13.79 12.80 -1.81
N ALA A 49 14.92 12.12 -1.99
CA ALA A 49 15.90 12.43 -3.03
C ALA A 49 15.33 12.28 -4.44
N GLY A 50 14.54 11.22 -4.69
CA GLY A 50 13.83 11.02 -5.97
C GLY A 50 12.56 11.87 -6.17
N ALA A 51 12.23 12.74 -5.20
CA ALA A 51 11.17 13.74 -5.33
C ALA A 51 11.71 15.17 -5.53
N MET A 52 13.00 15.40 -5.26
CA MET A 52 13.66 16.73 -5.29
C MET A 52 14.30 17.08 -6.63
N ASP A 53 14.28 16.19 -7.60
CA ASP A 53 14.74 16.39 -8.98
C ASP A 53 13.91 17.43 -9.76
N GLY A 54 12.90 18.05 -9.12
CA GLY A 54 12.29 19.33 -9.54
C GLY A 54 11.56 19.30 -10.87
N GLN A 55 11.55 18.17 -11.55
CA GLN A 55 10.93 18.01 -12.85
C GLN A 55 9.42 17.88 -12.70
N PRO A 56 8.63 18.69 -13.43
CA PRO A 56 7.18 18.68 -13.31
C PRO A 56 6.63 17.26 -13.52
N ALA A 57 5.62 16.90 -12.71
CA ALA A 57 4.95 15.61 -12.81
C ALA A 57 4.40 15.45 -14.23
N MET A 58 4.84 14.40 -14.93
CA MET A 58 4.35 14.13 -16.27
C MET A 58 2.88 13.74 -16.19
N ARG A 59 2.05 14.22 -17.12
CA ARG A 59 0.63 13.85 -17.15
C ARG A 59 0.52 12.38 -17.61
N PRO A 60 0.01 11.47 -16.77
CA PRO A 60 -0.15 10.08 -17.17
C PRO A 60 -1.21 9.93 -18.26
N SER A 61 -1.03 8.93 -19.12
CA SER A 61 -2.10 8.49 -20.02
C SER A 61 -3.30 8.00 -19.20
N TRP A 62 -4.51 8.29 -19.67
CA TRP A 62 -5.74 7.83 -19.02
C TRP A 62 -5.79 6.31 -18.84
N LYS A 63 -5.23 5.54 -19.81
CA LYS A 63 -5.13 4.08 -19.72
C LYS A 63 -4.25 3.63 -18.56
N LEU A 64 -3.10 4.27 -18.39
CA LEU A 64 -2.15 3.96 -17.32
C LEU A 64 -2.75 4.31 -15.95
N PHE A 65 -3.37 5.49 -15.85
CA PHE A 65 -4.05 5.92 -14.64
C PHE A 65 -5.19 4.95 -14.25
N ALA A 66 -6.08 4.62 -15.19
CA ALA A 66 -7.19 3.70 -14.95
C ALA A 66 -6.72 2.29 -14.56
N ALA A 67 -5.63 1.81 -15.19
CA ALA A 67 -5.03 0.52 -14.85
C ALA A 67 -4.44 0.50 -13.43
N LEU A 68 -3.82 1.60 -13.00
CA LEU A 68 -3.19 1.72 -11.67
C LEU A 68 -4.16 2.09 -10.55
N TYR A 69 -5.27 2.77 -10.87
CA TYR A 69 -6.22 3.27 -9.89
C TYR A 69 -6.76 2.24 -8.88
N PRO A 70 -7.20 1.02 -9.26
CA PRO A 70 -7.67 0.05 -8.27
C PRO A 70 -6.57 -0.34 -7.26
N PHE A 71 -5.31 -0.35 -7.69
CA PHE A 71 -4.18 -0.63 -6.81
C PHE A 71 -3.87 0.56 -5.90
N GLY A 72 -3.85 1.78 -6.45
CA GLY A 72 -3.63 2.99 -5.66
C GLY A 72 -4.73 3.22 -4.63
N ALA A 73 -6.00 3.04 -5.00
CA ALA A 73 -7.12 3.13 -4.08
C ALA A 73 -7.05 2.07 -2.96
N GLY A 74 -6.70 0.83 -3.31
CA GLY A 74 -6.51 -0.25 -2.33
C GLY A 74 -5.35 0.04 -1.36
N ALA A 75 -4.19 0.43 -1.88
CA ALA A 75 -3.02 0.78 -1.07
C ALA A 75 -3.33 1.92 -0.11
N MET A 76 -3.99 2.97 -0.60
CA MET A 76 -4.38 4.10 0.24
C MET A 76 -5.44 3.73 1.28
N GLY A 77 -6.41 2.88 0.94
CA GLY A 77 -7.41 2.40 1.91
C GLY A 77 -6.79 1.60 3.05
N VAL A 78 -5.88 0.67 2.74
CA VAL A 78 -5.14 -0.10 3.74
C VAL A 78 -4.28 0.81 4.63
N ASN A 79 -3.55 1.74 4.03
CA ASN A 79 -2.74 2.70 4.78
C ASN A 79 -3.59 3.62 5.66
N LEU A 80 -4.76 4.05 5.18
CA LEU A 80 -5.68 4.87 5.97
C LEU A 80 -6.23 4.10 7.19
N PHE A 81 -6.54 2.81 7.03
CA PHE A 81 -6.92 1.95 8.14
C PHE A 81 -5.79 1.83 9.18
N PHE A 82 -4.56 1.51 8.74
CA PHE A 82 -3.40 1.43 9.64
C PHE A 82 -3.09 2.77 10.33
N ALA A 83 -3.20 3.89 9.60
CA ALA A 83 -3.04 5.22 10.17
C ALA A 83 -4.07 5.48 11.28
N SER A 84 -5.30 5.00 11.14
CA SER A 84 -6.31 5.10 12.21
C SER A 84 -5.99 4.24 13.44
N LEU A 85 -5.34 3.08 13.27
CA LEU A 85 -4.87 2.27 14.40
C LEU A 85 -3.78 2.99 15.18
N ILE A 86 -2.80 3.59 14.50
CA ILE A 86 -1.76 4.39 15.14
C ILE A 86 -2.38 5.64 15.80
N GLY A 87 -3.29 6.31 15.08
CA GLY A 87 -4.01 7.48 15.59
C GLY A 87 -4.83 7.19 16.84
N SER A 88 -5.27 5.95 17.04
CA SER A 88 -5.97 5.55 18.27
C SER A 88 -5.12 5.69 19.53
N TRP A 89 -3.79 5.68 19.42
CA TRP A 89 -2.88 5.98 20.54
C TRP A 89 -2.99 7.44 21.01
N LEU A 90 -3.45 8.34 20.13
CA LEU A 90 -3.75 9.74 20.44
C LEU A 90 -5.23 9.95 20.84
N GLY A 91 -6.01 8.87 20.96
CA GLY A 91 -7.45 8.93 21.28
C GLY A 91 -8.37 9.18 20.08
N TRP A 92 -7.85 9.11 18.85
CA TRP A 92 -8.69 9.20 17.65
C TRP A 92 -9.51 7.93 17.41
N PRO A 93 -10.69 8.04 16.77
CA PRO A 93 -11.50 6.87 16.44
C PRO A 93 -10.81 5.98 15.41
N VAL A 94 -10.91 4.67 15.60
CA VAL A 94 -10.49 3.68 14.61
C VAL A 94 -11.49 3.65 13.46
N LEU A 95 -11.00 3.75 12.22
CA LEU A 95 -11.85 3.69 11.05
C LEU A 95 -12.36 2.28 10.84
N THR A 96 -13.65 2.16 10.51
CA THR A 96 -14.20 0.88 10.02
C THR A 96 -13.61 0.52 8.66
N PRO A 97 -13.61 -0.77 8.27
CA PRO A 97 -13.16 -1.19 6.93
C PRO A 97 -13.83 -0.43 5.78
N TRP A 98 -15.12 -0.10 5.92
CA TRP A 98 -15.85 0.67 4.92
C TRP A 98 -15.47 2.14 4.85
N GLN A 99 -15.19 2.77 5.99
CA GLN A 99 -14.67 4.14 5.99
C GLN A 99 -13.27 4.21 5.38
N ALA A 100 -12.41 3.25 5.71
CA ALA A 100 -11.08 3.17 5.12
C ALA A 100 -11.13 2.91 3.61
N ALA A 101 -12.01 2.01 3.15
CA ALA A 101 -12.21 1.75 1.72
C ALA A 101 -12.74 3.00 0.98
N ALA A 102 -13.75 3.68 1.53
CA ALA A 102 -14.30 4.90 0.94
C ALA A 102 -13.24 6.02 0.89
N GLY A 103 -12.48 6.21 1.98
CA GLY A 103 -11.36 7.15 2.00
C GLY A 103 -10.29 6.79 0.98
N GLY A 104 -9.95 5.51 0.86
CA GLY A 104 -9.02 4.96 -0.12
C GLY A 104 -9.41 5.26 -1.57
N LEU A 105 -10.70 5.19 -1.91
CA LEU A 105 -11.19 5.60 -3.24
C LEU A 105 -10.91 7.09 -3.50
N VAL A 106 -11.17 7.96 -2.53
CA VAL A 106 -11.00 9.42 -2.71
C VAL A 106 -9.52 9.79 -2.77
N ILE A 107 -8.73 9.42 -1.76
CA ILE A 107 -7.31 9.79 -1.67
C ILE A 107 -6.43 8.97 -2.62
N GLY A 108 -6.95 7.83 -3.09
CA GLY A 108 -6.34 7.02 -4.15
C GLY A 108 -6.23 7.76 -5.47
N LEU A 109 -7.13 8.71 -5.78
CA LEU A 109 -7.07 9.51 -7.01
C LEU A 109 -5.76 10.34 -7.11
N PRO A 110 -5.45 11.24 -6.16
CA PRO A 110 -4.21 12.02 -6.22
C PRO A 110 -2.96 11.13 -6.10
N ALA A 111 -3.00 10.09 -5.25
CA ALA A 111 -1.88 9.16 -5.09
C ALA A 111 -1.56 8.40 -6.38
N THR A 112 -2.60 7.84 -7.03
CA THR A 112 -2.46 7.13 -8.32
C THR A 112 -1.96 8.08 -9.39
N TYR A 113 -2.45 9.32 -9.42
CA TYR A 113 -2.04 10.29 -10.43
C TYR A 113 -0.55 10.63 -10.33
N ALA A 114 -0.07 10.88 -9.11
CA ALA A 114 1.35 11.13 -8.85
C ALA A 114 2.22 9.93 -9.27
N PHE A 115 1.82 8.72 -8.87
CA PHE A 115 2.56 7.50 -9.21
C PHE A 115 2.55 7.18 -10.70
N ALA A 116 1.39 7.31 -11.36
CA ALA A 116 1.28 7.12 -12.80
C ALA A 116 2.13 8.14 -13.57
N GLY A 117 2.23 9.38 -13.08
CA GLY A 117 3.13 10.40 -13.63
C GLY A 117 4.61 10.04 -13.49
N HIS A 118 4.99 9.41 -12.36
CA HIS A 118 6.33 8.86 -12.17
C HIS A 118 6.62 7.72 -13.15
N ILE A 119 5.71 6.76 -13.33
CA ILE A 119 5.87 5.66 -14.31
C ILE A 119 5.97 6.20 -15.74
N ALA A 120 5.13 7.16 -16.11
CA ALA A 120 5.20 7.79 -17.44
C ALA A 120 6.58 8.44 -17.70
N ARG A 121 7.21 8.98 -16.65
CA ARG A 121 8.58 9.49 -16.72
C ARG A 121 9.60 8.39 -17.00
N LEU A 122 9.52 7.28 -16.28
CA LEU A 122 10.41 6.14 -16.46
C LEU A 122 10.26 5.53 -17.86
N MET A 123 9.03 5.39 -18.36
CA MET A 123 8.76 4.91 -19.73
C MET A 123 9.44 5.79 -20.78
N LYS A 124 9.29 7.11 -20.67
CA LYS A 124 9.92 8.05 -21.60
C LYS A 124 11.46 7.99 -21.56
N GLN A 125 12.04 7.81 -20.37
CA GLN A 125 13.49 7.66 -20.23
C GLN A 125 14.00 6.36 -20.88
N ALA A 126 13.23 5.27 -20.75
CA ALA A 126 13.56 3.99 -21.36
C ALA A 126 13.42 3.98 -22.89
N GLU A 127 12.44 4.70 -23.44
CA GLU A 127 12.26 4.86 -24.90
C GLU A 127 13.27 5.84 -25.52
N GLY A 128 13.82 6.75 -24.71
CA GLY A 128 14.84 7.71 -25.13
C GLY A 128 16.27 7.16 -25.11
N SER A 129 16.45 5.85 -24.96
CA SER A 129 17.72 5.11 -24.98
C SER A 129 17.74 4.10 -26.13
#